data_AF-A0A6N4TB02-F1
#
_entry.id   AF-A0A6N4TB02-F1
#
_cell.length_a   1.000
_cell.length_b   1.000
_cell.length_c   1.000
_cell.angle_alpha   90.00
_cell.angle_beta   90.00
_cell.angle_gamma   90.00
#
_symmetry.space_group_name_H-M   'P 1'
#
loop_
_entity.id
_entity.type
_entity.pdbx_description
1 polymer ?
#
loop_
_entity_poly.entity_id
_entity_poly.type
_entity_poly.pdbx_seq_one_letter_code
_entity_poly.pdbx_strand_id
1 'polypeptide(L)' 'MKDLSRALRRHHAARLKKKRQYYFYSWEEKLSVLRLGMVLHTPTTCSCHMCGNPRKYFKERTVQEKRWMQVVE' A
#
# COMPACT_ATOMS: atom_id res chain seq x y z
N MET A 1 17.27 -10.13 -11.54
CA MET A 1 16.30 -9.10 -12.00
C MET A 1 14.92 -9.54 -11.54
N LYS A 2 14.06 -8.67 -10.97
CA LYS A 2 12.69 -9.09 -10.63
C LYS A 2 11.94 -9.42 -11.93
N ASP A 3 11.27 -10.58 -11.98
CA ASP A 3 10.36 -10.89 -13.08
C ASP A 3 9.17 -9.92 -13.02
N LEU A 4 9.10 -9.06 -14.03
CA LEU A 4 8.08 -8.04 -14.19
C LEU A 4 7.30 -8.33 -15.47
N SER A 5 7.03 -9.60 -15.79
CA SER A 5 6.10 -9.91 -16.87
C SER A 5 4.68 -9.39 -16.53
N ARG A 6 3.95 -8.95 -17.54
CA ARG A 6 2.57 -8.46 -17.38
C ARG A 6 1.67 -9.55 -16.79
N ALA A 7 1.88 -10.79 -17.20
CA ALA A 7 1.15 -11.95 -16.71
C ALA A 7 1.38 -12.15 -15.20
N LEU A 8 2.63 -12.14 -14.75
CA LEU A 8 2.95 -12.32 -13.33
C LEU A 8 2.38 -11.19 -12.46
N ARG A 9 2.45 -9.93 -12.92
CA ARG A 9 1.81 -8.79 -12.23
C ARG A 9 0.30 -8.98 -12.06
N ARG A 10 -0.40 -9.42 -13.11
CA ARG A 10 -1.85 -9.67 -13.06
C ARG A 10 -2.18 -10.80 -12.09
N HIS A 11 -1.41 -11.88 -12.12
CA HIS A 11 -1.56 -13.00 -11.18
C HIS A 11 -1.38 -12.54 -9.72
N HIS A 12 -0.32 -11.80 -9.42
CA HIS A 12 -0.10 -11.27 -8.07
C HIS A 12 -1.18 -10.30 -7.63
N ALA A 13 -1.64 -9.42 -8.51
CA ALA A 13 -2.75 -8.52 -8.23
C ALA A 13 -4.03 -9.29 -7.92
N ALA A 14 -4.40 -10.29 -8.71
CA ALA A 14 -5.58 -11.13 -8.47
C ALA A 14 -5.50 -11.87 -7.13
N ARG A 15 -4.34 -12.48 -6.83
CA ARG A 15 -4.08 -13.14 -5.55
C ARG A 15 -4.24 -12.19 -4.36
N LEU A 16 -3.65 -11.01 -4.43
CA LEU A 16 -3.73 -10.01 -3.36
C LEU A 16 -5.14 -9.46 -3.18
N LYS A 17 -5.87 -9.19 -4.28
CA LYS A 17 -7.27 -8.77 -4.24
C LYS A 17 -8.15 -9.82 -3.53
N LYS A 18 -7.97 -11.12 -3.84
CA LYS A 18 -8.69 -12.20 -3.16
C LYS A 18 -8.38 -12.25 -1.66
N LYS A 19 -7.10 -12.13 -1.28
CA LYS A 19 -6.69 -12.14 0.13
C LYS A 19 -7.18 -10.92 0.92
N ARG A 20 -7.27 -9.75 0.26
CA ARG A 20 -7.58 -8.45 0.89
C ARG A 20 -9.04 -8.03 0.73
N GLN A 21 -9.92 -8.91 0.25
CA GLN A 21 -11.32 -8.57 0.00
C GLN A 21 -12.09 -8.17 1.29
N TYR A 22 -11.62 -8.55 2.48
CA TYR A 22 -12.20 -8.26 3.81
C TYR A 22 -11.27 -7.40 4.70
N TYR A 23 -10.40 -6.59 4.09
CA TYR A 23 -9.40 -5.80 4.82
C TYR A 23 -10.03 -4.63 5.60
N PHE A 24 -9.31 -4.06 6.57
CA PHE A 24 -9.76 -2.94 7.44
C PHE A 24 -11.02 -3.22 8.28
N TYR A 25 -11.09 -4.39 8.91
CA TYR A 25 -12.17 -4.78 9.85
C TYR A 25 -13.54 -5.03 9.22
N SER A 26 -13.62 -5.09 7.88
CA SER A 26 -14.82 -5.51 7.17
C SER A 26 -14.84 -7.03 7.07
N TRP A 27 -15.12 -7.72 8.18
CA TRP A 27 -15.19 -9.20 8.21
C TRP A 27 -16.46 -9.74 7.54
N GLU A 28 -17.50 -8.91 7.49
CA GLU A 28 -18.83 -9.27 7.01
C GLU A 28 -19.04 -8.85 5.54
N GLU A 29 -18.50 -7.70 5.13
CA GLU A 29 -18.69 -7.17 3.79
C GLU A 29 -17.38 -7.15 2.98
N LYS A 30 -17.47 -7.49 1.69
CA LYS A 30 -16.34 -7.32 0.79
C LYS A 30 -16.12 -5.83 0.50
N LEU A 31 -14.86 -5.44 0.39
CA LEU A 31 -14.49 -4.10 -0.06
C LEU A 31 -15.03 -3.84 -1.47
N SER A 32 -15.51 -2.61 -1.69
CA SER A 32 -15.85 -2.11 -3.02
C SER A 32 -14.64 -2.18 -3.96
N VAL A 33 -14.89 -2.22 -5.28
CA VAL A 33 -13.84 -2.31 -6.30
C VAL A 33 -12.79 -1.20 -6.14
N LEU A 34 -13.23 0.01 -5.80
CA LEU A 34 -12.35 1.17 -5.56
C LEU A 34 -11.46 0.94 -4.33
N ARG A 35 -12.04 0.57 -3.19
CA ARG A 35 -11.26 0.29 -1.96
C ARG A 35 -10.31 -0.87 -2.16
N LEU A 36 -10.72 -1.92 -2.86
CA LEU A 36 -9.88 -3.07 -3.17
C LEU A 36 -8.67 -2.69 -4.05
N GLY A 37 -8.86 -1.75 -4.98
CA GLY A 37 -7.77 -1.12 -5.74
C GLY A 37 -6.80 -0.36 -4.84
N MET A 38 -7.32 0.44 -3.90
CA MET A 38 -6.48 1.15 -2.93
C MET A 38 -5.68 0.18 -2.06
N VAL A 39 -6.30 -0.86 -1.48
CA VAL A 39 -5.60 -1.80 -0.60
C VAL A 39 -4.56 -2.62 -1.36
N LEU A 40 -4.76 -2.87 -2.66
CA LEU A 40 -3.75 -3.54 -3.49
C LEU A 40 -2.43 -2.75 -3.52
N HIS A 41 -2.51 -1.43 -3.72
CA HIS A 41 -1.35 -0.56 -3.90
C HIS A 41 -0.84 0.05 -2.59
N THR A 42 -1.76 0.43 -1.72
CA THR A 42 -1.52 1.19 -0.49
C THR A 42 -2.40 0.62 0.65
N PRO A 43 -2.00 -0.52 1.25
CA PRO A 43 -2.74 -1.13 2.35
C PRO A 43 -2.71 -0.31 3.65
N THR A 44 -1.85 0.71 3.74
CA THR A 44 -1.82 1.68 4.84
C THR A 44 -2.46 2.98 4.37
N THR A 45 -3.78 3.12 4.61
CA THR A 45 -4.57 4.25 4.10
C THR A 45 -4.25 5.59 4.73
N CYS A 46 -3.63 5.60 5.91
CA CYS A 46 -3.09 6.83 6.52
C CYS A 46 -1.61 6.69 6.89
N SER A 47 -0.92 7.84 6.88
CA SER A 47 0.35 8.07 7.57
C SER A 47 0.11 8.60 8.99
N CYS A 48 -1.08 8.34 9.55
CA CYS A 48 -1.47 8.70 10.90
C CYS A 48 -0.47 8.07 11.89
N HIS A 49 -0.43 8.59 13.12
CA HIS A 49 0.52 8.10 14.11
C HIS A 49 0.36 6.58 14.32
N MET A 50 -0.85 6.05 14.40
CA MET A 50 -1.05 4.61 14.62
C MET A 50 -0.57 3.71 13.47
N CYS A 51 -0.45 4.25 12.24
CA CYS A 51 -0.03 3.47 11.07
C CYS A 51 1.47 3.61 10.74
N GLY A 52 2.27 4.22 11.63
CA GLY A 52 3.73 4.25 11.51
C GLY A 52 4.28 5.47 10.79
N ASN A 53 3.92 6.68 11.24
CA ASN A 53 4.56 7.92 10.80
C ASN A 53 6.09 7.85 11.05
N PRO A 54 6.96 7.86 10.02
CA PRO A 54 8.39 7.66 10.20
C PRO A 54 9.06 8.67 11.13
N ARG A 55 8.60 9.93 11.12
CA ARG A 55 9.14 10.96 12.02
C ARG A 55 8.85 10.63 13.48
N LYS A 56 7.63 10.17 13.76
CA LYS A 56 7.17 9.96 15.13
C LYS A 56 7.74 8.69 15.76
N TYR A 57 7.84 7.60 14.99
CA TYR A 57 8.20 6.29 15.54
C TYR A 57 9.65 5.90 15.29
N PHE A 58 10.24 6.33 14.17
CA PHE A 58 11.59 5.91 13.76
C PHE A 58 12.58 7.08 13.72
N LYS A 59 12.11 8.31 13.98
CA LYS A 59 12.89 9.55 13.82
C LYS A 59 13.51 9.67 12.42
N GLU A 60 12.83 9.11 11.42
CA GLU A 60 13.25 9.13 10.02
C GLU A 60 12.43 10.11 9.18
N ARG A 61 12.99 10.52 8.03
CA ARG A 61 12.26 11.26 7.00
C ARG A 61 11.12 10.45 6.42
N THR A 62 10.02 11.11 6.06
CA THR A 62 8.89 10.46 5.38
C THR A 62 9.25 10.07 3.94
N VAL A 63 8.47 9.17 3.34
CA VAL A 63 8.66 8.78 1.93
C VAL A 63 8.55 9.98 0.98
N GLN A 64 7.66 10.94 1.28
CA GLN A 64 7.53 12.16 0.47
C GLN A 64 8.80 13.01 0.54
N GLU A 65 9.41 13.17 1.71
CA GLU A 65 10.67 13.90 1.86
C GLU A 65 11.83 13.21 1.16
N LYS A 66 11.93 11.88 1.29
CA LYS A 66 12.95 11.09 0.60
C LYS A 66 12.83 11.25 -0.92
N ARG A 67 11.60 11.31 -1.47
CA ARG A 67 11.35 11.59 -2.90
C ARG A 67 11.68 13.02 -3.31
N TRP A 68 11.34 14.00 -2.49
CA TRP A 68 11.64 15.40 -2.76
C TRP A 68 13.15 15.64 -2.91
N MET A 69 13.95 15.07 -2.00
CA MET A 69 15.41 15.20 -2.04
C MET A 69 16.00 14.64 -3.34
N GLN A 70 15.47 13.54 -3.87
CA GLN A 70 15.92 12.96 -5.16
C GLN A 70 15.64 13.84 -6.39
N VAL A 71 14.76 14.84 -6.26
CA VAL A 71 14.43 15.77 -7.35
C VAL A 71 15.22 17.08 -7.22
N VAL A 72 15.62 17.43 -6.00
CA VAL A 72 16.27 18.72 -5.69
C VAL A 72 17.79 18.58 -5.51
N GLU A 73 18.29 17.41 -5.11
CA GLU A 73 19.72 17.03 -5.18
C GLU A 73 20.05 16.44 -6.55
#